data_AF-A0A2N4SFU9-F1
#
_entry.id   AF-A0A2N4SFU9-F1
#
_cell.length_a   1.000
_cell.length_b   1.000
_cell.length_c   1.000
_cell.angle_alpha   90.00
_cell.angle_beta   90.00
_cell.angle_gamma   90.00
#
_symmetry.space_group_name_H-M   'P 1'
#
loop_
_entity.id
_entity.type
_entity.pdbx_description
1 polymer ?
#
loop_
_entity_poly.entity_id
_entity_poly.type
_entity_poly.pdbx_seq_one_letter_code
_entity_poly.pdbx_strand_id
1 'polypeptide(L)'
;MIPLNAIKLIGLSLSLAFLGACGDSKISAVKDTRLHGDEFTVGETLGKIKECKSTDWASEIVNNATIVTHTCTVKLSEDLRGKAKEAELAALKTRASLANISITTDLRGARNAQAEAGRRSEQSAAQAAQKLAEMDRGIERVANATWSPWISLTGAPLTRPSAPPDPGVWEAKRQADVVALTQQKEALLATVEVERQKSTEAAQAAQREIDEATQWSEKFEREAAQTHAAVVKDVDVFYDKSHDVKVKTSFRYREGGNAELLSSTFMVDDVKSQGTIPVYLMDPKRMAEYLTYMTKYGLGMKAPDLFDERFPIESVPGAYPGSRIYRYKSAKPAA
;
A
#
# COMPACT_ATOMS: atom_id res chain seq x y z
N MET A 1 -69.52 -27.16 -3.29
CA MET A 1 -69.73 -27.31 -1.83
C MET A 1 -68.56 -28.09 -1.26
N ILE A 2 -67.65 -27.42 -0.56
CA ILE A 2 -66.49 -28.07 0.08
C ILE A 2 -66.98 -28.56 1.46
N PRO A 3 -66.75 -29.84 1.83
CA PRO A 3 -67.30 -30.38 3.07
C PRO A 3 -66.66 -29.70 4.29
N LEU A 4 -67.49 -29.35 5.29
CA LEU A 4 -67.08 -28.64 6.52
C LEU A 4 -65.92 -29.30 7.30
N ASN A 5 -65.64 -30.57 7.05
CA ASN A 5 -64.54 -31.30 7.69
C ASN A 5 -63.15 -30.97 7.09
N ALA A 6 -63.08 -30.40 5.88
CA ALA A 6 -61.81 -29.97 5.27
C ALA A 6 -61.31 -28.62 5.83
N ILE A 7 -62.21 -27.79 6.36
CA ILE A 7 -61.86 -26.48 6.94
C ILE A 7 -61.23 -26.64 8.35
N LYS A 8 -61.58 -27.70 9.08
CA LYS A 8 -60.97 -27.97 10.40
C LYS A 8 -59.54 -28.52 10.33
N LEU A 9 -59.15 -29.19 9.24
CA LEU A 9 -57.77 -29.69 9.09
C LEU A 9 -56.79 -28.62 8.58
N ILE A 10 -57.25 -27.63 7.82
CA ILE A 10 -56.41 -26.49 7.40
C ILE A 10 -56.27 -25.47 8.55
N GLY A 11 -57.26 -25.41 9.45
CA GLY A 11 -57.21 -24.60 10.67
C GLY A 11 -56.29 -25.14 11.77
N LEU A 12 -55.89 -26.42 11.73
CA LEU A 12 -54.98 -27.01 12.73
C LEU A 12 -53.50 -27.02 12.30
N SER A 13 -53.20 -26.90 11.00
CA SER A 13 -51.83 -26.78 10.50
C SER A 13 -51.29 -25.34 10.57
N LEU A 14 -52.15 -24.34 10.79
CA LEU A 14 -51.73 -22.94 10.97
C LEU A 14 -51.50 -22.53 12.45
N SER A 15 -51.76 -23.44 13.40
CA SER A 15 -51.61 -23.19 14.84
C SER A 15 -50.30 -23.76 15.44
N LEU A 16 -49.49 -24.46 14.64
CA LEU A 16 -48.20 -25.02 15.06
C LEU A 16 -46.99 -24.09 14.84
N ALA A 17 -47.19 -22.91 14.22
CA ALA A 17 -46.14 -21.88 14.11
C ALA A 17 -46.17 -20.86 15.28
N PHE A 18 -47.16 -20.91 16.17
CA PHE A 18 -47.28 -19.99 17.32
C PHE A 18 -46.96 -20.62 18.69
N LEU A 19 -46.54 -21.89 18.73
CA LEU A 19 -46.14 -22.58 19.96
C LEU A 19 -44.61 -22.60 20.20
N GLY A 20 -43.81 -21.94 19.35
CA GLY A 20 -42.40 -21.63 19.63
C GLY A 20 -42.20 -20.49 20.63
N ALA A 21 -43.28 -19.84 21.07
CA ALA A 21 -43.26 -18.75 22.05
C ALA A 21 -43.37 -19.24 23.51
N CYS A 22 -43.13 -20.53 23.79
CA CYS A 22 -42.57 -20.94 25.08
C CYS A 22 -41.12 -20.47 25.10
N GLY A 23 -40.94 -19.21 25.52
CA GLY A 23 -39.70 -18.44 25.40
C GLY A 23 -38.47 -19.24 25.82
N ASP A 24 -37.49 -19.29 24.92
CA ASP A 24 -36.18 -19.85 25.22
C ASP A 24 -35.66 -19.23 26.52
N SER A 25 -35.60 -20.06 27.57
CA SER A 25 -35.17 -19.65 28.92
C SER A 25 -33.81 -18.97 28.92
N LYS A 26 -32.95 -19.27 27.94
CA LYS A 26 -31.62 -18.65 27.80
C LYS A 26 -31.74 -17.24 27.24
N ILE A 27 -32.64 -17.01 26.28
CA ILE A 27 -32.93 -15.67 25.76
C ILE A 27 -33.52 -14.79 26.88
N SER A 28 -34.44 -15.34 27.68
CA SER A 28 -34.99 -14.62 28.84
C SER A 28 -33.90 -14.28 29.86
N ALA A 29 -33.03 -15.23 30.20
CA ALA A 29 -31.92 -14.98 31.14
C ALA A 29 -30.96 -13.88 30.64
N VAL A 30 -30.69 -13.82 29.34
CA VAL A 30 -29.89 -12.73 28.75
C VAL A 30 -30.63 -11.41 28.80
N LYS A 31 -31.93 -11.38 28.49
CA LYS A 31 -32.74 -10.16 28.58
C LYS A 31 -32.77 -9.60 30.00
N ASP A 32 -32.83 -10.46 31.02
CA ASP A 32 -32.90 -10.06 32.43
C ASP A 32 -31.52 -9.70 33.04
N THR A 33 -30.43 -9.94 32.31
CA THR A 33 -29.07 -9.58 32.76
C THR A 33 -28.91 -8.06 32.75
N ARG A 34 -28.22 -7.50 33.76
CA ARG A 34 -27.75 -6.11 33.78
C ARG A 34 -26.26 -6.05 33.43
N LEU A 35 -25.87 -5.19 32.49
CA LEU A 35 -24.47 -4.97 32.16
C LEU A 35 -23.87 -4.00 33.18
N HIS A 36 -22.84 -4.42 33.92
CA HIS A 36 -21.93 -3.57 34.72
C HIS A 36 -22.51 -2.29 35.33
N GLY A 37 -23.46 -2.41 36.26
CA GLY A 37 -23.98 -1.27 37.02
C GLY A 37 -25.07 -0.46 36.31
N ASP A 38 -25.54 -0.90 35.13
CA ASP A 38 -26.70 -0.28 34.49
C ASP A 38 -27.97 -0.45 35.32
N GLU A 39 -28.76 0.62 35.33
CA GLU A 39 -30.10 0.67 35.94
C GLU A 39 -31.09 -0.26 35.20
N PHE A 40 -30.86 -0.46 33.90
CA PHE A 40 -31.72 -1.23 33.01
C PHE A 40 -31.10 -2.58 32.63
N THR A 41 -31.97 -3.56 32.42
CA THR A 41 -31.60 -4.87 31.87
C THR A 41 -31.27 -4.78 30.37
N VAL A 42 -30.55 -5.76 29.84
CA VAL A 42 -30.23 -5.85 28.40
C VAL A 42 -31.50 -5.81 27.55
N GLY A 43 -32.55 -6.51 27.98
CA GLY A 43 -33.84 -6.54 27.29
C GLY A 43 -34.51 -5.15 27.27
N GLU A 44 -34.47 -4.43 28.38
CA GLU A 44 -35.00 -3.06 28.46
C GLU A 44 -34.19 -2.07 27.61
N THR A 45 -32.87 -2.13 27.68
CA THR A 45 -31.99 -1.24 26.89
C THR A 45 -32.19 -1.47 25.40
N LEU A 46 -32.09 -2.73 24.95
CA LEU A 46 -32.24 -3.07 23.53
C LEU A 46 -33.67 -2.82 23.01
N GLY A 47 -34.68 -2.96 23.88
CA GLY A 47 -36.07 -2.64 23.55
C GLY A 47 -36.38 -1.14 23.44
N LYS A 48 -35.52 -0.27 24.01
CA LYS A 48 -35.69 1.20 23.98
C LYS A 48 -34.99 1.88 22.79
N ILE A 49 -34.27 1.13 21.95
CA ILE A 49 -33.55 1.68 20.80
C ILE A 49 -34.55 2.08 19.71
N LYS A 50 -34.62 3.37 19.40
CA LYS A 50 -35.63 3.92 18.47
C LYS A 50 -35.31 3.62 17.01
N GLU A 51 -34.05 3.42 16.70
CA GLU A 51 -33.53 3.17 15.35
C GLU A 51 -33.79 1.72 14.88
N CYS A 52 -34.15 0.82 15.81
CA CYS A 52 -34.53 -0.56 15.49
C CYS A 52 -35.97 -0.59 14.93
N LYS A 53 -36.11 -0.91 13.64
CA LYS A 53 -37.40 -1.09 12.97
C LYS A 53 -38.03 -2.43 13.34
N SER A 54 -37.21 -3.47 13.42
CA SER A 54 -37.60 -4.80 13.84
C SER A 54 -36.47 -5.43 14.63
N THR A 55 -36.83 -6.28 15.58
CA THR A 55 -35.89 -6.99 16.43
C THR A 55 -36.19 -8.47 16.39
N ASP A 56 -35.13 -9.27 16.43
CA ASP A 56 -35.20 -10.72 16.51
C ASP A 56 -34.20 -11.22 17.55
N TRP A 57 -34.52 -12.34 18.17
CA TRP A 57 -33.69 -13.00 19.17
C TRP A 57 -33.51 -14.45 18.79
N ALA A 58 -32.25 -14.87 18.67
CA ALA A 58 -31.89 -16.26 18.43
C ALA A 58 -30.90 -16.74 19.49
N SER A 59 -30.91 -18.03 19.78
CA SER A 59 -29.87 -18.68 20.57
C SER A 59 -29.26 -19.83 19.81
N GLU A 60 -27.98 -20.09 20.06
CA GLU A 60 -27.27 -21.26 19.57
C GLU A 60 -26.28 -21.75 20.63
N ILE A 61 -25.95 -23.04 20.60
CA ILE A 61 -24.93 -23.60 21.49
C ILE A 61 -23.62 -23.71 20.72
N VAL A 62 -22.58 -23.01 21.18
CA VAL A 62 -21.24 -23.01 20.59
C VAL A 62 -20.24 -23.36 21.69
N ASN A 63 -19.49 -24.45 21.52
CA ASN A 63 -18.46 -24.90 22.48
C ASN A 63 -18.96 -24.97 23.94
N ASN A 64 -20.10 -25.61 24.17
CA ASN A 64 -20.76 -25.74 25.48
C ASN A 64 -21.15 -24.41 26.16
N ALA A 65 -21.21 -23.31 25.42
CA ALA A 65 -21.80 -22.05 25.88
C ALA A 65 -22.99 -21.68 25.01
N THR A 66 -24.05 -21.14 25.61
CA THR A 66 -25.17 -20.59 24.85
C THR A 66 -24.78 -19.19 24.37
N ILE A 67 -24.81 -18.98 23.07
CA ILE A 67 -24.70 -17.65 22.46
C ILE A 67 -26.10 -17.17 22.14
N VAL A 68 -26.49 -16.04 22.72
CA VAL A 68 -27.75 -15.38 22.42
C VAL A 68 -27.44 -14.15 21.58
N THR A 69 -28.07 -14.06 20.41
CA THR A 69 -27.88 -12.95 19.48
C THR A 69 -29.18 -12.16 19.36
N HIS A 70 -29.09 -10.87 19.69
CA HIS A 70 -30.10 -9.89 19.34
C HIS A 70 -29.77 -9.29 17.97
N THR A 71 -30.70 -9.40 17.02
CA THR A 71 -30.60 -8.76 15.71
C THR A 71 -31.56 -7.58 15.66
N CYS A 72 -31.03 -6.38 15.51
CA CYS A 72 -31.80 -5.17 15.27
C CYS A 72 -31.67 -4.76 13.80
N THR A 73 -32.76 -4.79 13.05
CA THR A 73 -32.81 -4.21 11.70
C THR A 73 -32.98 -2.71 11.83
N VAL A 74 -32.05 -1.94 11.28
CA VAL A 74 -32.05 -0.48 11.33
C VAL A 74 -32.40 0.11 9.97
N LYS A 75 -33.17 1.20 9.96
CA LYS A 75 -33.35 2.01 8.75
C LYS A 75 -32.34 3.15 8.79
N LEU A 76 -31.32 3.10 7.94
CA LEU A 76 -30.41 4.23 7.79
C LEU A 76 -31.18 5.47 7.32
N SER A 77 -30.91 6.62 7.95
CA SER A 77 -31.42 7.90 7.48
C SER A 77 -30.78 8.27 6.15
N GLU A 78 -31.47 9.10 5.36
CA GLU A 78 -30.92 9.58 4.09
C GLU A 78 -29.66 10.42 4.30
N ASP A 79 -29.58 11.17 5.40
CA ASP A 79 -28.38 11.92 5.81
C ASP A 79 -27.18 10.99 6.05
N LEU A 80 -27.35 9.90 6.80
CA LEU A 80 -26.26 8.95 7.04
C LEU A 80 -25.85 8.22 5.77
N ARG A 81 -26.80 7.85 4.90
CA ARG A 81 -26.52 7.27 3.59
C ARG A 81 -25.75 8.25 2.70
N GLY A 82 -26.14 9.52 2.69
CA GLY A 82 -25.46 10.60 1.97
C GLY A 82 -24.02 10.80 2.44
N LYS A 83 -23.80 10.91 3.75
CA LYS A 83 -22.46 11.02 4.34
C LYS A 83 -21.58 9.80 4.06
N ALA A 84 -22.14 8.60 4.13
CA ALA A 84 -21.42 7.37 3.79
C ALA A 84 -20.99 7.36 2.31
N LYS A 85 -21.88 7.77 1.40
CA LYS A 85 -21.58 7.95 -0.03
C LYS A 85 -20.47 8.98 -0.26
N GLU A 86 -20.57 10.15 0.38
CA GLU A 86 -19.55 11.20 0.28
C GLU A 86 -18.18 10.73 0.78
N ALA A 87 -18.13 10.00 1.89
CA ALA A 87 -16.89 9.44 2.42
C ALA A 87 -16.26 8.41 1.46
N GLU A 88 -17.09 7.53 0.87
CA GLU A 88 -16.66 6.54 -0.12
C GLU A 88 -16.10 7.22 -1.38
N LEU A 89 -16.79 8.24 -1.89
CA LEU A 89 -16.35 9.04 -3.04
C LEU A 89 -15.05 9.82 -2.74
N ALA A 90 -14.91 10.36 -1.53
CA ALA A 90 -13.69 11.02 -1.10
C ALA A 90 -12.51 10.05 -1.04
N ALA A 91 -12.71 8.85 -0.48
CA ALA A 91 -11.70 7.80 -0.43
C ALA A 91 -11.28 7.34 -1.84
N LEU A 92 -12.26 7.13 -2.74
CA LEU A 92 -12.01 6.82 -4.15
C LEU A 92 -11.20 7.91 -4.85
N LYS A 93 -11.56 9.18 -4.66
CA LYS A 93 -10.83 10.32 -5.23
C LYS A 93 -9.39 10.36 -4.73
N THR A 94 -9.17 10.15 -3.43
CA THR A 94 -7.81 10.08 -2.87
C THR A 94 -7.03 8.92 -3.48
N ARG A 95 -7.62 7.74 -3.61
CA ARG A 95 -6.94 6.58 -4.21
C ARG A 95 -6.59 6.80 -5.67
N ALA A 96 -7.50 7.37 -6.46
CA ALA A 96 -7.27 7.70 -7.86
C ALA A 96 -6.16 8.76 -8.02
N SER A 97 -6.14 9.77 -7.14
CA SER A 97 -5.07 10.78 -7.11
C SER A 97 -3.70 10.17 -6.77
N LEU A 98 -3.63 9.26 -5.80
CA LEU A 98 -2.40 8.54 -5.46
C LEU A 98 -1.88 7.69 -6.63
N ALA A 99 -2.78 7.10 -7.42
CA ALA A 99 -2.38 6.40 -8.64
C ALA A 99 -1.64 7.38 -9.58
N ASN A 100 -2.20 8.58 -9.83
CA ASN A 100 -1.56 9.58 -10.69
C ASN A 100 -0.22 10.11 -10.14
N ILE A 101 -0.07 10.19 -8.81
CA ILE A 101 1.18 10.62 -8.18
C ILE A 101 2.31 9.59 -8.37
N SER A 102 1.99 8.29 -8.50
CA SER A 102 3.00 7.24 -8.61
C SER A 102 3.94 7.44 -9.80
N ILE A 103 3.39 7.69 -11.00
CA ILE A 103 4.20 7.91 -12.21
C ILE A 103 5.03 9.19 -12.14
N THR A 104 4.48 10.25 -11.55
CA THR A 104 5.19 11.52 -11.35
C THR A 104 6.37 11.34 -10.37
N THR A 105 6.18 10.53 -9.33
CA THR A 105 7.21 10.25 -8.32
C THR A 105 8.33 9.40 -8.91
N ASP A 106 7.97 8.36 -9.67
CA ASP A 106 8.93 7.50 -10.36
C ASP A 106 9.74 8.29 -11.41
N LEU A 107 9.09 9.14 -12.21
CA LEU A 107 9.75 10.05 -13.15
C LEU A 107 10.74 10.99 -12.47
N ARG A 108 10.37 11.54 -11.31
CA ARG A 108 11.27 12.39 -10.51
C ARG A 108 12.47 11.60 -10.01
N GLY A 109 12.26 10.37 -9.53
CA GLY A 109 13.32 9.46 -9.11
C GLY A 109 14.31 9.17 -10.25
N ALA A 110 13.80 8.81 -11.43
CA ALA A 110 14.60 8.53 -12.61
C ALA A 110 15.43 9.75 -13.06
N ARG A 111 14.83 10.95 -13.10
CA ARG A 111 15.54 12.20 -13.41
C ARG A 111 16.65 12.52 -12.41
N ASN A 112 16.40 12.31 -11.12
CA ASN A 112 17.42 12.50 -10.09
C ASN A 112 18.58 11.52 -10.23
N ALA A 113 18.28 10.25 -10.53
CA ALA A 113 19.29 9.22 -10.79
C ALA A 113 20.14 9.55 -12.03
N GLN A 114 19.52 10.02 -13.11
CA GLN A 114 20.21 10.46 -14.32
C GLN A 114 21.15 11.65 -14.03
N ALA A 115 20.67 12.66 -13.30
CA ALA A 115 21.46 13.83 -12.93
C ALA A 115 22.64 13.47 -12.01
N GLU A 116 22.44 12.53 -11.08
CA GLU A 116 23.51 11.99 -10.21
C GLU A 116 24.56 11.21 -11.02
N ALA A 117 24.13 10.37 -11.96
CA ALA A 117 25.04 9.65 -12.86
C ALA A 117 25.87 10.62 -13.71
N GLY A 118 25.25 11.67 -14.24
CA GLY A 118 25.95 12.74 -14.97
C GLY A 118 27.01 13.44 -14.10
N ARG A 119 26.65 13.87 -12.89
CA ARG A 119 27.59 14.50 -11.95
C ARG A 119 28.77 13.59 -11.58
N ARG A 120 28.52 12.30 -11.34
CA ARG A 120 29.60 11.33 -11.07
C ARG A 120 30.51 11.12 -12.27
N SER A 121 29.94 11.09 -13.47
CA SER A 121 30.71 10.98 -14.71
C SER A 121 31.63 12.20 -14.90
N GLU A 122 31.13 13.42 -14.67
CA GLU A 122 31.92 14.65 -14.76
C GLU A 122 33.06 14.68 -13.73
N GLN A 123 32.77 14.29 -12.49
CA GLN A 123 33.78 14.20 -11.43
C GLN A 123 34.86 13.18 -11.76
N SER A 124 34.49 12.00 -12.26
CA SER A 124 35.46 10.98 -12.68
C SER A 124 36.33 11.48 -13.84
N ALA A 125 35.71 12.12 -14.86
CA ALA A 125 36.43 12.70 -15.99
C ALA A 125 37.44 13.79 -15.54
N ALA A 126 37.06 14.65 -14.59
CA ALA A 126 37.95 15.66 -14.04
C ALA A 126 39.13 15.05 -13.28
N GLN A 127 38.90 14.02 -12.47
CA GLN A 127 39.96 13.30 -11.75
C GLN A 127 40.91 12.57 -12.72
N ALA A 128 40.36 11.95 -13.76
CA ALA A 128 41.12 11.31 -14.82
C ALA A 128 42.02 12.31 -15.56
N ALA A 129 41.49 13.48 -15.94
CA ALA A 129 42.25 14.53 -16.60
C ALA A 129 43.39 15.06 -15.73
N GLN A 130 43.17 15.23 -14.42
CA GLN A 130 44.22 15.63 -13.48
C GLN A 130 45.35 14.59 -13.40
N LYS A 131 45.00 13.30 -13.25
CA LYS A 131 45.99 12.21 -13.22
C LYS A 131 46.79 12.12 -14.51
N LEU A 132 46.13 12.25 -15.66
CA LEU A 132 46.80 12.25 -16.96
C LEU A 132 47.78 13.44 -17.08
N ALA A 133 47.37 14.64 -16.65
CA ALA A 133 48.25 15.82 -16.65
C ALA A 133 49.42 15.70 -15.64
N GLU A 134 49.26 14.97 -14.54
CA GLU A 134 50.35 14.64 -13.62
C GLU A 134 51.35 13.65 -14.23
N MET A 135 50.84 12.63 -14.94
CA MET A 135 51.69 11.67 -15.67
C MET A 135 52.44 12.37 -16.80
N ASP A 136 51.80 13.26 -17.56
CA ASP A 136 52.45 14.04 -18.61
C ASP A 136 53.59 14.90 -18.04
N ARG A 137 53.34 15.63 -16.95
CA ARG A 137 54.38 16.38 -16.24
C ARG A 137 55.50 15.47 -15.70
N GLY A 138 55.16 14.26 -15.28
CA GLY A 138 56.14 13.25 -14.83
C GLY A 138 57.03 12.76 -15.96
N ILE A 139 56.44 12.42 -17.11
CA ILE A 139 57.14 12.00 -18.33
C ILE A 139 58.05 13.12 -18.81
N GLU A 140 57.56 14.35 -18.92
CA GLU A 140 58.37 15.51 -19.32
C GLU A 140 59.54 15.75 -18.36
N ARG A 141 59.32 15.63 -17.04
CA ARG A 141 60.37 15.81 -16.03
C ARG A 141 61.47 14.76 -16.16
N VAL A 142 61.11 13.50 -16.38
CA VAL A 142 62.09 12.41 -16.55
C VAL A 142 62.80 12.54 -17.89
N ALA A 143 62.08 12.83 -18.98
CA ALA A 143 62.64 12.99 -20.31
C ALA A 143 63.65 14.16 -20.40
N ASN A 144 63.33 15.27 -19.75
CA ASN A 144 64.18 16.48 -19.72
C ASN A 144 65.18 16.50 -18.55
N ALA A 145 65.27 15.43 -17.75
CA ALA A 145 66.29 15.34 -16.72
C ALA A 145 67.68 15.38 -17.38
N THR A 146 68.61 16.09 -16.73
CA THR A 146 70.03 16.12 -17.11
C THR A 146 70.83 15.27 -16.13
N TRP A 147 71.78 14.51 -16.64
CA TRP A 147 72.69 13.74 -15.81
C TRP A 147 73.45 14.65 -14.83
N SER A 148 73.61 14.18 -13.59
CA SER A 148 74.37 14.89 -12.55
C SER A 148 75.22 13.90 -11.76
N PRO A 149 76.50 14.20 -11.51
CA PRO A 149 77.39 13.35 -10.71
C PRO A 149 77.04 13.37 -9.22
N TRP A 150 76.05 14.16 -8.79
CA TRP A 150 75.63 14.32 -7.39
C TRP A 150 74.30 13.61 -7.08
N ILE A 151 73.69 12.97 -8.08
CA ILE A 151 72.35 12.34 -7.96
C ILE A 151 72.48 10.86 -8.34
N SER A 152 71.84 10.00 -7.55
CA SER A 152 71.78 8.56 -7.78
C SER A 152 70.83 8.17 -8.92
N LEU A 153 70.86 6.90 -9.35
CA LEU A 153 69.94 6.34 -10.35
C LEU A 153 68.46 6.40 -9.95
N THR A 154 68.15 6.61 -8.66
CA THR A 154 66.79 6.76 -8.14
C THR A 154 66.37 8.22 -8.00
N GLY A 155 67.22 9.17 -8.40
CA GLY A 155 66.96 10.62 -8.27
C GLY A 155 67.27 11.19 -6.89
N ALA A 156 67.75 10.39 -5.93
CA ALA A 156 68.12 10.86 -4.60
C ALA A 156 69.54 11.48 -4.59
N PRO A 157 69.81 12.51 -3.75
CA PRO A 157 71.16 13.02 -3.54
C PRO A 157 72.12 11.90 -3.13
N LEU A 158 73.30 11.86 -3.73
CA LEU A 158 74.32 10.89 -3.35
C LEU A 158 74.86 11.21 -1.95
N THR A 159 74.69 10.27 -1.02
CA THR A 159 75.35 10.32 0.29
C THR A 159 76.73 9.67 0.20
N ARG A 160 77.76 10.26 0.82
CA ARG A 160 79.06 9.60 0.93
C ARG A 160 78.89 8.27 1.71
N PRO A 161 79.45 7.14 1.24
CA PRO A 161 80.51 6.98 0.25
C PRO A 161 80.07 6.47 -1.15
N SER A 162 78.85 6.77 -1.61
CA SER A 162 78.35 6.26 -2.90
C SER A 162 79.08 6.87 -4.11
N ALA A 163 79.53 6.03 -5.05
CA ALA A 163 80.10 6.47 -6.32
C ALA A 163 79.02 7.08 -7.25
N PRO A 164 79.37 8.08 -8.09
CA PRO A 164 78.44 8.63 -9.07
C PRO A 164 78.01 7.57 -10.10
N PRO A 165 76.76 7.62 -10.58
CA PRO A 165 76.28 6.68 -11.58
C PRO A 165 76.94 6.91 -12.94
N ASP A 166 77.25 5.82 -13.63
CA ASP A 166 77.75 5.84 -15.00
C ASP A 166 76.75 6.57 -15.94
N PRO A 167 77.20 7.51 -16.79
CA PRO A 167 76.33 8.26 -17.68
C PRO A 167 75.49 7.39 -18.62
N GLY A 168 76.05 6.29 -19.15
CA GLY A 168 75.35 5.38 -20.04
C GLY A 168 74.27 4.57 -19.31
N VAL A 169 74.57 4.12 -18.09
CA VAL A 169 73.60 3.43 -17.22
C VAL A 169 72.47 4.36 -16.78
N TRP A 170 72.78 5.63 -16.48
CA TRP A 170 71.79 6.64 -16.13
C TRP A 170 70.86 6.96 -17.30
N GLU A 171 71.41 7.14 -18.50
CA GLU A 171 70.64 7.39 -19.73
C GLU A 171 69.70 6.22 -20.06
N ALA A 172 70.20 4.98 -19.97
CA ALA A 172 69.38 3.79 -20.16
C ALA A 172 68.26 3.67 -19.13
N LYS A 173 68.53 4.00 -17.85
CA LYS A 173 67.51 4.01 -16.79
C LYS A 173 66.45 5.09 -17.04
N ARG A 174 66.85 6.30 -17.45
CA ARG A 174 65.93 7.38 -17.81
C ARG A 174 65.00 6.97 -18.95
N GLN A 175 65.54 6.38 -20.01
CA GLN A 175 64.75 5.89 -21.13
C GLN A 175 63.76 4.80 -20.69
N ALA A 176 64.21 3.85 -19.86
CA ALA A 176 63.34 2.83 -19.30
C ALA A 176 62.20 3.42 -18.43
N ASP A 177 62.48 4.48 -17.66
CA ASP A 177 61.48 5.17 -16.84
C ASP A 177 60.47 5.95 -17.68
N VAL A 178 60.90 6.60 -18.77
CA VAL A 178 59.98 7.23 -19.74
C VAL A 178 59.06 6.19 -20.36
N VAL A 179 59.59 5.04 -20.78
CA VAL A 179 58.80 3.94 -21.34
C VAL A 179 57.79 3.41 -20.32
N ALA A 180 58.22 3.17 -19.07
CA ALA A 180 57.35 2.68 -18.00
C ALA A 180 56.21 3.66 -17.68
N LEU A 181 56.51 4.95 -17.55
CA LEU A 181 55.49 5.99 -17.31
C LEU A 181 54.53 6.15 -18.49
N THR A 182 55.02 6.03 -19.72
CA THR A 182 54.19 6.08 -20.93
C THR A 182 53.23 4.88 -20.97
N GLN A 183 53.69 3.67 -20.65
CA GLN A 183 52.84 2.48 -20.55
C GLN A 183 51.77 2.64 -19.46
N GLN A 184 52.12 3.21 -18.30
CA GLN A 184 51.14 3.48 -17.25
C GLN A 184 50.09 4.51 -17.70
N LYS A 185 50.50 5.55 -18.46
CA LYS A 185 49.58 6.52 -19.06
C LYS A 185 48.62 5.86 -20.04
N GLU A 186 49.10 4.98 -20.91
CA GLU A 186 48.26 4.23 -21.85
C GLU A 186 47.25 3.33 -21.12
N ALA A 187 47.67 2.63 -20.06
CA ALA A 187 46.78 1.82 -19.23
C ALA A 187 45.70 2.67 -18.53
N LEU A 188 46.07 3.88 -18.05
CA LEU A 188 45.11 4.82 -17.49
C LEU A 188 44.11 5.31 -18.54
N LEU A 189 44.57 5.67 -19.75
CA LEU A 189 43.70 6.08 -20.85
C LEU A 189 42.69 4.98 -21.23
N ALA A 190 43.13 3.73 -21.29
CA ALA A 190 42.24 2.59 -21.56
C ALA A 190 41.17 2.44 -20.46
N THR A 191 41.55 2.60 -19.19
CA THR A 191 40.61 2.54 -18.05
C THR A 191 39.58 3.67 -18.12
N VAL A 192 40.04 4.89 -18.42
CA VAL A 192 39.18 6.08 -18.54
C VAL A 192 38.16 5.90 -19.67
N GLU A 193 38.56 5.35 -20.81
CA GLU A 193 37.62 5.12 -21.91
C GLU A 193 36.55 4.08 -21.56
N VAL A 194 36.92 2.98 -20.87
CA VAL A 194 35.96 1.97 -20.39
C VAL A 194 34.97 2.58 -19.40
N GLU A 195 35.44 3.37 -18.44
CA GLU A 195 34.57 4.06 -17.47
C GLU A 195 33.64 5.08 -18.13
N ARG A 196 34.14 5.80 -19.15
CA ARG A 196 33.37 6.76 -19.94
C ARG A 196 32.25 6.07 -20.73
N GLN A 197 32.56 4.94 -21.37
CA GLN A 197 31.58 4.12 -22.08
C GLN A 197 30.49 3.63 -21.13
N LYS A 198 30.88 3.04 -19.99
CA LYS A 198 29.94 2.57 -18.96
C LYS A 198 29.02 3.67 -18.42
N SER A 199 29.57 4.86 -18.17
CA SER A 199 28.81 6.02 -17.69
C SER A 199 27.83 6.53 -18.76
N THR A 200 28.25 6.51 -20.03
CA THR A 200 27.40 6.88 -21.17
C THR A 200 26.24 5.91 -21.35
N GLU A 201 26.51 4.59 -21.28
CA GLU A 201 25.49 3.55 -21.35
C GLU A 201 24.47 3.68 -20.21
N ALA A 202 24.92 3.93 -18.98
CA ALA A 202 24.04 4.15 -17.84
C ALA A 202 23.17 5.40 -18.00
N ALA A 203 23.73 6.50 -18.50
CA ALA A 203 22.97 7.73 -18.77
C ALA A 203 21.92 7.52 -19.88
N GLN A 204 22.26 6.79 -20.94
CA GLN A 204 21.32 6.44 -22.01
C GLN A 204 20.21 5.50 -21.51
N ALA A 205 20.54 4.52 -20.67
CA ALA A 205 19.55 3.63 -20.07
C ALA A 205 18.56 4.40 -19.19
N ALA A 206 19.05 5.30 -18.34
CA ALA A 206 18.19 6.17 -17.52
C ALA A 206 17.31 7.09 -18.38
N GLN A 207 17.84 7.64 -19.47
CA GLN A 207 17.05 8.46 -20.40
C GLN A 207 15.93 7.64 -21.06
N ARG A 208 16.21 6.41 -21.51
CA ARG A 208 15.19 5.52 -22.09
C ARG A 208 14.06 5.24 -21.10
N GLU A 209 14.38 4.97 -19.83
CA GLU A 209 13.36 4.77 -18.79
C GLU A 209 12.51 6.03 -18.55
N ILE A 210 13.12 7.21 -18.59
CA ILE A 210 12.38 8.48 -18.51
C ILE A 210 11.45 8.65 -19.71
N ASP A 211 11.92 8.36 -20.91
CA ASP A 211 11.13 8.49 -22.14
C ASP A 211 9.95 7.51 -22.13
N GLU A 212 10.20 6.24 -21.75
CA GLU A 212 9.18 5.21 -21.59
C GLU A 212 8.14 5.62 -20.53
N ALA A 213 8.57 6.01 -19.34
CA ALA A 213 7.66 6.45 -18.27
C ALA A 213 6.86 7.71 -18.68
N THR A 214 7.45 8.62 -19.44
CA THR A 214 6.77 9.82 -19.95
C THR A 214 5.64 9.44 -20.92
N GLN A 215 5.88 8.47 -21.81
CA GLN A 215 4.84 7.95 -22.72
C GLN A 215 3.67 7.30 -21.99
N TRP A 216 3.88 6.83 -20.76
CA TRP A 216 2.82 6.29 -19.91
C TRP A 216 2.09 7.37 -19.11
N SER A 217 2.63 8.57 -18.91
CA SER A 217 2.01 9.62 -18.08
C SER A 217 0.60 9.95 -18.54
N GLU A 218 0.42 10.28 -19.83
CA GLU A 218 -0.89 10.62 -20.38
C GLU A 218 -1.85 9.42 -20.36
N LYS A 219 -1.34 8.21 -20.63
CA LYS A 219 -2.13 6.98 -20.57
C LYS A 219 -2.62 6.75 -19.13
N PHE A 220 -1.72 6.85 -18.16
CA PHE A 220 -2.00 6.64 -16.75
C PHE A 220 -3.05 7.61 -16.23
N GLU A 221 -2.90 8.91 -16.53
CA GLU A 221 -3.87 9.93 -16.17
C GLU A 221 -5.24 9.64 -16.77
N ARG A 222 -5.29 9.30 -18.06
CA ARG A 222 -6.52 8.95 -18.76
C ARG A 222 -7.19 7.70 -18.19
N GLU A 223 -6.44 6.60 -18.01
CA GLU A 223 -6.99 5.36 -17.44
C GLU A 223 -7.44 5.56 -16.00
N ALA A 224 -6.75 6.40 -15.21
CA ALA A 224 -7.13 6.70 -13.83
C ALA A 224 -8.43 7.50 -13.79
N ALA A 225 -8.59 8.51 -14.65
CA ALA A 225 -9.81 9.28 -14.78
C ALA A 225 -10.98 8.41 -15.26
N GLN A 226 -10.76 7.53 -16.24
CA GLN A 226 -11.79 6.61 -16.75
C GLN A 226 -12.21 5.59 -15.68
N THR A 227 -11.25 4.98 -14.98
CA THR A 227 -11.52 4.03 -13.89
C THR A 227 -12.26 4.72 -12.76
N HIS A 228 -11.83 5.91 -12.35
CA HIS A 228 -12.52 6.72 -11.34
C HIS A 228 -13.96 7.00 -11.76
N ALA A 229 -14.20 7.51 -12.97
CA ALA A 229 -15.54 7.80 -13.46
C ALA A 229 -16.44 6.54 -13.53
N ALA A 230 -15.88 5.38 -13.90
CA ALA A 230 -16.61 4.12 -13.89
C ALA A 230 -16.98 3.69 -12.47
N VAL A 231 -16.05 3.75 -11.52
CA VAL A 231 -16.33 3.38 -10.12
C VAL A 231 -17.29 4.38 -9.46
N VAL A 232 -17.24 5.68 -9.79
CA VAL A 232 -18.23 6.66 -9.31
C VAL A 232 -19.66 6.25 -9.70
N LYS A 233 -19.88 5.81 -10.94
CA LYS A 233 -21.19 5.33 -11.39
C LYS A 233 -21.65 4.12 -10.57
N ASP A 234 -20.75 3.21 -10.25
CA ASP A 234 -21.07 2.07 -9.40
C ASP A 234 -21.38 2.48 -7.96
N VAL A 235 -20.70 3.52 -7.44
CA VAL A 235 -21.00 4.10 -6.13
C VAL A 235 -22.40 4.69 -6.16
N ASP A 236 -22.75 5.45 -7.19
CA ASP A 236 -24.11 5.98 -7.36
C ASP A 236 -25.14 4.84 -7.37
N VAL A 237 -24.95 3.82 -8.21
CA VAL A 237 -25.85 2.66 -8.33
C VAL A 237 -25.95 1.86 -7.02
N PHE A 238 -24.85 1.73 -6.27
CA PHE A 238 -24.86 1.04 -4.98
C PHE A 238 -25.71 1.82 -3.98
N TYR A 239 -25.45 3.10 -3.78
CA TYR A 239 -26.12 3.92 -2.77
C TYR A 239 -27.56 4.36 -3.14
N ASP A 240 -27.95 4.24 -4.41
CA ASP A 240 -29.33 4.45 -4.86
C ASP A 240 -30.26 3.28 -4.50
N LYS A 241 -29.70 2.10 -4.20
CA LYS A 241 -30.46 0.93 -3.74
C LYS A 241 -30.78 1.02 -2.25
N SER A 242 -31.85 0.34 -1.86
CA SER A 242 -32.12 0.09 -0.45
C SER A 242 -31.18 -1.01 0.07
N HIS A 243 -30.44 -0.73 1.13
CA HIS A 243 -29.62 -1.73 1.83
C HIS A 243 -30.34 -2.24 3.07
N ASP A 244 -30.22 -3.55 3.32
CA ASP A 244 -30.66 -4.13 4.58
C ASP A 244 -29.53 -3.99 5.60
N VAL A 245 -29.79 -3.23 6.65
CA VAL A 245 -28.77 -2.93 7.67
C VAL A 245 -29.20 -3.53 8.99
N LYS A 246 -28.30 -4.34 9.56
CA LYS A 246 -28.55 -5.07 10.80
C LYS A 246 -27.43 -4.81 11.80
N VAL A 247 -27.79 -4.65 13.06
CA VAL A 247 -26.85 -4.67 14.18
C VAL A 247 -27.07 -5.97 14.95
N LYS A 248 -26.09 -6.87 14.92
CA LYS A 248 -26.11 -8.12 15.68
C LYS A 248 -25.31 -7.96 16.96
N THR A 249 -25.98 -8.05 18.09
CA THR A 249 -25.37 -7.99 19.43
C THR A 249 -25.38 -9.38 20.04
N SER A 250 -24.21 -9.95 20.28
CA SER A 250 -24.07 -11.34 20.75
C SER A 250 -23.63 -11.37 22.20
N PHE A 251 -24.29 -12.19 22.99
CA PHE A 251 -24.01 -12.42 24.40
C PHE A 251 -23.68 -13.88 24.63
N ARG A 252 -22.69 -14.14 25.48
CA ARG A 252 -22.42 -15.48 26.01
C ARG A 252 -23.17 -15.63 27.31
N TYR A 253 -23.96 -16.69 27.40
CA TYR A 253 -24.66 -17.09 28.60
C TYR A 253 -24.16 -18.46 29.09
N ARG A 254 -23.96 -18.57 30.40
CA ARG A 254 -23.70 -19.82 31.12
C ARG A 254 -24.76 -19.94 32.20
N GLU A 255 -25.28 -21.15 32.41
CA GLU A 255 -26.29 -21.40 33.43
C GLU A 255 -25.81 -20.91 34.80
N GLY A 256 -26.67 -20.13 35.48
CA GLY A 256 -26.37 -19.57 36.80
C GLY A 256 -25.44 -18.34 36.81
N GLY A 257 -24.99 -17.86 35.65
CA GLY A 257 -24.17 -16.64 35.52
C GLY A 257 -24.87 -15.48 34.84
N ASN A 258 -24.25 -14.29 34.88
CA ASN A 258 -24.66 -13.15 34.07
C ASN A 258 -24.25 -13.35 32.60
N ALA A 259 -25.03 -12.79 31.67
CA ALA A 259 -24.63 -12.73 30.27
C ALA A 259 -23.43 -11.79 30.06
N GLU A 260 -22.44 -12.27 29.31
CA GLU A 260 -21.25 -11.50 28.92
C GLU A 260 -21.41 -11.01 27.49
N LEU A 261 -21.20 -9.71 27.25
CA LEU A 261 -21.15 -9.18 25.88
C LEU A 261 -19.95 -9.79 25.13
N LEU A 262 -20.21 -10.42 23.98
CA LEU A 262 -19.16 -10.92 23.09
C LEU A 262 -18.82 -9.94 21.99
N SER A 263 -19.84 -9.44 21.30
CA SER A 263 -19.64 -8.59 20.14
C SER A 263 -20.87 -7.77 19.81
N SER A 264 -20.63 -6.67 19.12
CA SER A 264 -21.64 -6.00 18.29
C SER A 264 -21.07 -5.89 16.88
N THR A 265 -21.83 -6.39 15.91
CA THR A 265 -21.45 -6.42 14.50
C THR A 265 -22.47 -5.64 13.69
N PHE A 266 -21.99 -4.61 13.00
CA PHE A 266 -22.75 -3.92 11.98
C PHE A 266 -22.72 -4.75 10.69
N MET A 267 -23.87 -4.92 10.04
CA MET A 267 -24.00 -5.69 8.81
C MET A 267 -24.75 -4.88 7.77
N VAL A 268 -24.28 -4.94 6.54
CA VAL A 268 -24.93 -4.35 5.36
C VAL A 268 -25.13 -5.47 4.35
N ASP A 269 -26.36 -5.69 3.91
CA ASP A 269 -26.74 -6.76 2.97
C ASP A 269 -26.18 -8.14 3.37
N ASP A 270 -26.30 -8.44 4.68
CA ASP A 270 -25.77 -9.64 5.34
C ASP A 270 -24.24 -9.83 5.30
N VAL A 271 -23.49 -8.85 4.79
CA VAL A 271 -22.04 -8.82 4.88
C VAL A 271 -21.61 -8.20 6.21
N LYS A 272 -20.76 -8.91 6.96
CA LYS A 272 -20.21 -8.41 8.22
C LYS A 272 -19.27 -7.23 7.96
N SER A 273 -19.56 -6.10 8.61
CA SER A 273 -18.62 -5.00 8.77
C SER A 273 -17.78 -5.20 10.05
N GLN A 274 -16.86 -4.27 10.32
CA GLN A 274 -16.09 -4.25 11.55
C GLN A 274 -17.01 -4.10 12.78
N GLY A 275 -16.52 -4.52 13.96
CA GLY A 275 -17.18 -4.28 15.24
C GLY A 275 -16.58 -3.08 15.95
N THR A 276 -17.36 -2.38 16.75
CA THR A 276 -16.88 -1.34 17.68
C THR A 276 -17.56 -1.49 19.03
N ILE A 277 -17.18 -0.64 19.99
CA ILE A 277 -17.81 -0.57 21.31
C ILE A 277 -19.29 -0.19 21.12
N PRO A 278 -20.25 -1.05 21.53
CA PRO A 278 -21.67 -0.77 21.37
C PRO A 278 -22.15 0.23 22.43
N VAL A 279 -21.87 1.52 22.21
CA VAL A 279 -22.24 2.61 23.14
C VAL A 279 -23.75 2.68 23.43
N TYR A 280 -24.58 2.14 22.52
CA TYR A 280 -26.02 2.03 22.71
C TYR A 280 -26.44 1.03 23.79
N LEU A 281 -25.54 0.15 24.24
CA LEU A 281 -25.78 -0.71 25.39
C LEU A 281 -25.67 0.02 26.72
N MET A 282 -24.95 1.15 26.76
CA MET A 282 -24.84 2.02 27.95
C MET A 282 -25.96 3.06 27.99
N ASP A 283 -26.34 3.59 26.81
CA ASP A 283 -27.50 4.48 26.67
C ASP A 283 -28.18 4.19 25.33
N PRO A 284 -29.43 3.69 25.30
CA PRO A 284 -30.12 3.35 24.06
C PRO A 284 -30.30 4.54 23.12
N LYS A 285 -30.22 5.79 23.61
CA LYS A 285 -30.28 7.01 22.78
C LYS A 285 -29.04 7.20 21.91
N ARG A 286 -27.95 6.47 22.18
CA ARG A 286 -26.67 6.58 21.45
C ARG A 286 -26.55 5.61 20.27
N MET A 287 -27.62 4.93 19.86
CA MET A 287 -27.59 4.10 18.65
C MET A 287 -27.31 4.93 17.40
N ALA A 288 -27.85 6.15 17.26
CA ALA A 288 -27.51 7.03 16.15
C ALA A 288 -26.00 7.37 16.08
N GLU A 289 -25.35 7.57 17.24
CA GLU A 289 -23.91 7.81 17.34
C GLU A 289 -23.12 6.57 16.87
N TYR A 290 -23.52 5.39 17.32
CA TYR A 290 -22.95 4.12 16.88
C TYR A 290 -23.08 3.95 15.35
N LEU A 291 -24.27 4.16 14.78
CA LEU A 291 -24.50 4.07 13.34
C LEU A 291 -23.63 5.06 12.57
N THR A 292 -23.57 6.32 13.01
CA THR A 292 -22.72 7.35 12.39
C THR A 292 -21.25 6.94 12.37
N TYR A 293 -20.75 6.40 13.48
CA TYR A 293 -19.38 5.91 13.55
C TYR A 293 -19.14 4.72 12.60
N MET A 294 -20.09 3.79 12.53
CA MET A 294 -19.96 2.59 11.69
C MET A 294 -20.04 2.90 10.19
N THR A 295 -20.76 3.93 9.78
CA THR A 295 -20.93 4.30 8.37
C THR A 295 -19.93 5.35 7.89
N LYS A 296 -19.01 5.84 8.74
CA LYS A 296 -18.07 6.93 8.41
C LYS A 296 -17.14 6.63 7.24
N TYR A 297 -16.92 5.35 6.93
CA TYR A 297 -16.08 4.88 5.82
C TYR A 297 -16.91 4.20 4.72
N GLY A 298 -18.20 4.50 4.65
CA GLY A 298 -19.12 3.88 3.70
C GLY A 298 -19.87 2.67 4.26
N LEU A 299 -20.59 2.00 3.38
CA LEU A 299 -21.46 0.84 3.69
C LEU A 299 -20.85 -0.49 3.21
N GLY A 300 -19.52 -0.56 3.05
CA GLY A 300 -18.82 -1.80 2.71
C GLY A 300 -18.65 -2.06 1.20
N MET A 301 -18.97 -1.09 0.34
CA MET A 301 -18.70 -1.18 -1.10
C MET A 301 -17.19 -1.28 -1.40
N LYS A 302 -16.36 -0.55 -0.63
CA LYS A 302 -14.91 -0.49 -0.83
C LYS A 302 -14.54 -0.03 -2.24
N ALA A 303 -15.02 1.15 -2.64
CA ALA A 303 -14.71 1.78 -3.91
C ALA A 303 -13.19 1.89 -4.19
N PRO A 304 -12.30 2.14 -3.21
CA PRO A 304 -10.86 2.08 -3.44
C PRO A 304 -10.36 0.71 -3.92
N ASP A 305 -10.89 -0.39 -3.37
CA ASP A 305 -10.50 -1.75 -3.76
C ASP A 305 -10.99 -2.07 -5.18
N LEU A 306 -12.22 -1.66 -5.51
CA LEU A 306 -12.79 -1.77 -6.85
C LEU A 306 -11.99 -0.97 -7.89
N PHE A 307 -11.48 0.20 -7.50
CA PHE A 307 -10.57 0.97 -8.35
C PHE A 307 -9.30 0.17 -8.62
N ASP A 308 -8.67 -0.42 -7.61
CA ASP A 308 -7.41 -1.16 -7.76
C ASP A 308 -7.54 -2.44 -8.59
N GLU A 309 -8.67 -3.14 -8.43
CA GLU A 309 -8.99 -4.31 -9.23
C GLU A 309 -9.11 -3.94 -10.71
N ARG A 310 -9.86 -2.88 -11.01
CA ARG A 310 -10.20 -2.48 -12.38
C ARG A 310 -9.17 -1.60 -13.07
N PHE A 311 -8.32 -0.92 -12.30
CA PHE A 311 -7.30 -0.05 -12.86
C PHE A 311 -6.36 -0.86 -13.76
N PRO A 312 -6.27 -0.55 -15.06
CA PRO A 312 -5.74 -1.50 -16.04
C PRO A 312 -4.22 -1.46 -16.17
N ILE A 313 -3.54 -0.48 -15.56
CA ILE A 313 -2.09 -0.33 -15.63
C ILE A 313 -1.45 -0.87 -14.34
N GLU A 314 -0.38 -1.63 -14.49
CA GLU A 314 0.47 -2.07 -13.39
C GLU A 314 1.90 -1.54 -13.55
N SER A 315 2.60 -1.37 -12.43
CA SER A 315 4.04 -1.08 -12.41
C SER A 315 4.81 -2.32 -11.96
N VAL A 316 5.77 -2.74 -12.78
CA VAL A 316 6.65 -3.89 -12.50
C VAL A 316 8.09 -3.41 -12.31
N PRO A 317 8.93 -4.14 -11.56
CA PRO A 317 10.35 -3.84 -11.47
C PRO A 317 11.00 -3.82 -12.86
N GLY A 318 11.80 -2.79 -13.13
CA GLY A 318 12.56 -2.65 -14.37
C GLY A 318 13.91 -3.35 -14.35
N ALA A 319 14.74 -3.05 -15.35
CA ALA A 319 16.04 -3.70 -15.54
C ALA A 319 17.09 -3.31 -14.48
N TYR A 320 16.87 -2.23 -13.72
CA TYR A 320 17.83 -1.71 -12.75
C TYR A 320 17.18 -1.46 -11.38
N PRO A 321 17.97 -1.47 -10.28
CA PRO A 321 17.46 -1.20 -8.94
C PRO A 321 16.75 0.16 -8.87
N GLY A 322 15.48 0.14 -8.48
CA GLY A 322 14.66 1.35 -8.37
C GLY A 322 13.93 1.75 -9.66
N SER A 323 14.18 1.09 -10.80
CA SER A 323 13.43 1.36 -12.02
C SER A 323 12.09 0.63 -12.08
N ARG A 324 11.13 1.25 -12.77
CA ARG A 324 9.75 0.78 -12.91
C ARG A 324 9.38 0.78 -14.39
N ILE A 325 8.78 -0.31 -14.84
CA ILE A 325 8.17 -0.42 -16.17
C ILE A 325 6.67 -0.43 -15.98
N TYR A 326 5.95 0.33 -16.80
CA TYR A 326 4.50 0.31 -16.82
C TYR A 326 4.00 -0.53 -17.99
N ARG A 327 2.93 -1.27 -17.75
CA ARG A 327 2.23 -2.02 -18.78
C ARG A 327 0.75 -2.16 -18.44
N TYR A 328 -0.06 -2.45 -19.44
CA TYR A 328 -1.41 -2.93 -19.19
C TYR A 328 -1.33 -4.31 -18.55
N LYS A 329 -2.14 -4.55 -17.52
CA LYS A 329 -2.39 -5.87 -16.96
C LYS A 329 -2.84 -6.77 -18.13
N SER A 330 -2.17 -7.90 -18.32
CA SER A 330 -2.66 -8.93 -19.25
C SER A 330 -4.06 -9.30 -18.81
N ALA A 331 -5.06 -9.08 -19.68
CA ALA A 331 -6.45 -9.41 -19.38
C ALA A 331 -6.50 -10.82 -18.80
N LYS A 332 -7.03 -10.99 -17.58
CA LYS A 332 -7.45 -12.32 -17.17
C LYS A 332 -8.45 -12.81 -18.22
N PRO A 333 -8.37 -14.07 -18.68
CA PRO A 333 -9.45 -14.65 -19.47
C PRO A 333 -10.73 -14.47 -18.65
N ALA A 334 -11.80 -14.02 -19.30
CA ALA A 334 -13.13 -14.08 -18.70
C ALA A 334 -13.35 -15.52 -18.19
N ALA A 335 -13.60 -15.65 -16.90
CA ALA A 335 -14.06 -16.88 -16.26
C ALA A 335 -15.53 -16.70 -15.88
#